data_AF-A0A221T2K3-F1
#
_entry.id   AF-A0A221T2K3-F1
#
_cell.length_a   1.000
_cell.length_b   1.000
_cell.length_c   1.000
_cell.angle_alpha   90.00
_cell.angle_beta   90.00
_cell.angle_gamma   90.00
#
_symmetry.space_group_name_H-M   'P 1'
#
loop_
_entity.id
_entity.type
_entity.pdbx_description
1 polymer ?
#
loop_
_entity_poly.entity_id
_entity_poly.type
_entity_poly.pdbx_seq_one_letter_code
_entity_poly.pdbx_strand_id
1 'polypeptide(L)'
;MTTASLLNGEAKIARALERAALLALCAFVAWGPLAQGSTFAGGRAGLTVLGLLTGGLYLASAVLSGERRPWRSLWVLTLLALLAWTALSVWQASSRAVALPQGLLLGSVFLAALAARGLLVPAGRRGLFGGWLLLVAVTMAAYVAVQHVAGGFTLQVDPDTLSGFYYHPSHYVGFVTLALPVCVWALFEARGWLPRVAGLIAGLILLGSLLYTNSSSLPTALLAAATATVLAVWRRHRRLGQGAAALLLLGVLAGGWLLATAPGRQTLDSLMGGIQTKSVDAFLTERGKLWAMDARAAHAAPLTGVGPGHFVAFITRFRPERAEGGSDLAFNFVNYAHNDYYQLAIELGWPGLGLYALLLVLTLAAAPRQDPLGASLLAGLGAVWLSGIWDAHATVVPGTMAWTWVACGLVAARSVRVEQPHAVTEPALRPVLPGPAPDVLPPPQAHAFRASADPSRALPGGPPHA
;
A
#
# COMPACT_ATOMS: atom_id res chain seq x y z
N MET A 1 -24.99 9.19 41.34
CA MET A 1 -24.55 8.89 39.96
C MET A 1 -24.17 7.42 39.92
N THR A 2 -24.85 6.59 39.13
CA THR A 2 -24.65 5.13 39.14
C THR A 2 -23.40 4.73 38.34
N THR A 3 -22.75 3.62 38.72
CA THR A 3 -21.59 3.06 37.99
C THR A 3 -21.88 2.85 36.50
N ALA A 4 -23.11 2.47 36.15
CA ALA A 4 -23.57 2.34 34.76
C ALA A 4 -23.55 3.67 33.98
N SER A 5 -23.83 4.81 34.62
CA SER A 5 -23.77 6.12 33.97
C SER A 5 -22.33 6.53 33.62
N LEU A 6 -21.36 6.18 34.46
CA LEU A 6 -19.93 6.47 34.21
C LEU A 6 -19.39 5.63 33.07
N LEU A 7 -19.67 4.32 33.05
CA LEU A 7 -19.28 3.41 31.97
C LEU A 7 -19.86 3.84 30.61
N ASN A 8 -21.12 4.32 30.59
CA ASN A 8 -21.73 4.85 29.38
C ASN A 8 -21.07 6.14 28.87
N GLY A 9 -20.53 6.97 29.78
CA GLY A 9 -19.78 8.17 29.44
C GLY A 9 -18.44 7.84 28.77
N GLU A 10 -17.66 6.95 29.40
CA GLU A 10 -16.36 6.50 28.88
C GLU A 10 -16.49 5.87 27.48
N ALA A 11 -17.48 5.00 27.27
CA ALA A 11 -17.72 4.37 25.97
C ALA A 11 -18.14 5.38 24.88
N LYS A 12 -18.79 6.49 25.23
CA LYS A 12 -19.11 7.56 24.27
C LYS A 12 -17.86 8.36 23.91
N ILE A 13 -17.02 8.70 24.89
CA ILE A 13 -15.76 9.43 24.69
C ILE A 13 -14.79 8.61 23.83
N ALA A 14 -14.61 7.32 24.14
CA ALA A 14 -13.76 6.42 23.37
C ALA A 14 -14.17 6.39 21.88
N ARG A 15 -15.47 6.23 21.59
CA ARG A 15 -15.99 6.25 20.21
C ARG A 15 -15.78 7.60 19.50
N ALA A 16 -15.87 8.71 20.22
CA ALA A 16 -15.60 10.03 19.65
C ALA A 16 -14.11 10.17 19.28
N LEU A 17 -13.21 9.74 20.17
CA LEU A 17 -11.76 9.73 19.93
C LEU A 17 -11.38 8.80 18.77
N GLU A 18 -11.99 7.63 18.68
CA GLU A 18 -11.78 6.68 17.57
C GLU A 18 -12.15 7.31 16.21
N ARG A 19 -13.29 8.00 16.14
CA ARG A 19 -13.73 8.72 14.93
C ARG A 19 -12.79 9.88 14.60
N ALA A 20 -12.37 10.64 15.59
CA ALA A 20 -11.41 11.73 15.42
C ALA A 20 -10.05 11.20 14.92
N ALA A 21 -9.59 10.05 15.45
CA ALA A 21 -8.37 9.39 15.00
C ALA A 21 -8.48 8.93 13.54
N LEU A 22 -9.65 8.41 13.12
CA LEU A 22 -9.88 8.02 11.73
C LEU A 22 -9.87 9.23 10.79
N LEU A 23 -10.49 10.35 11.18
CA LEU A 23 -10.44 11.60 10.40
C LEU A 23 -9.02 12.15 10.31
N ALA A 24 -8.27 12.13 11.42
CA ALA A 24 -6.87 12.53 11.44
C ALA A 24 -6.00 11.63 10.55
N LEU A 25 -6.26 10.32 10.53
CA LEU A 25 -5.58 9.37 9.64
C LEU A 25 -5.86 9.68 8.16
N CYS A 26 -7.11 10.01 7.82
CA CYS A 26 -7.47 10.45 6.47
C CYS A 26 -6.73 11.75 6.09
N ALA A 27 -6.71 12.74 6.98
CA ALA A 27 -5.97 13.98 6.78
C ALA A 27 -4.46 13.72 6.63
N PHE A 28 -3.88 12.83 7.43
CA PHE A 28 -2.47 12.44 7.39
C PHE A 28 -2.08 11.86 6.02
N VAL A 29 -2.85 10.90 5.48
CA VAL A 29 -2.55 10.31 4.16
C VAL A 29 -2.82 11.27 3.00
N ALA A 30 -3.72 12.24 3.14
CA ALA A 30 -3.90 13.28 2.12
C ALA A 30 -2.78 14.32 2.18
N TRP A 31 -2.39 14.76 3.37
CA TRP A 31 -1.37 15.78 3.58
C TRP A 31 -0.02 15.37 3.02
N GLY A 32 0.41 14.12 3.28
CA GLY A 32 1.70 13.58 2.83
C GLY A 32 2.04 13.95 1.37
N PRO A 33 1.28 13.45 0.38
CA PRO A 33 1.51 13.75 -1.04
C PRO A 33 1.13 15.18 -1.43
N LEU A 34 0.04 15.75 -0.91
CA LEU A 34 -0.49 17.05 -1.37
C LEU A 34 0.32 18.25 -0.87
N ALA A 35 1.01 18.14 0.26
CA ALA A 35 1.88 19.19 0.82
C ALA A 35 3.30 19.13 0.24
N GLN A 36 3.41 19.08 -1.09
CA GLN A 36 4.63 18.88 -1.86
C GLN A 36 5.50 17.68 -1.46
N GLY A 37 4.84 16.53 -1.30
CA GLY A 37 5.48 15.32 -0.78
C GLY A 37 5.97 15.45 0.66
N SER A 38 5.56 16.53 1.35
CA SER A 38 6.00 16.91 2.69
C SER A 38 7.53 16.99 2.79
N THR A 39 8.22 17.47 1.75
CA THR A 39 9.68 17.60 1.74
C THR A 39 10.18 18.90 2.39
N PHE A 40 9.37 19.96 2.34
CA PHE A 40 9.64 21.24 3.00
C PHE A 40 9.29 21.20 4.49
N ALA A 41 9.86 22.14 5.26
CA ALA A 41 9.68 22.19 6.72
C ALA A 41 8.20 22.26 7.14
N GLY A 42 7.39 23.10 6.48
CA GLY A 42 5.95 23.21 6.77
C GLY A 42 5.18 21.92 6.47
N GLY A 43 5.47 21.27 5.34
CA GLY A 43 4.88 19.98 4.98
C GLY A 43 5.26 18.89 5.99
N ARG A 44 6.54 18.78 6.35
CA ARG A 44 7.04 17.85 7.39
C ARG A 44 6.40 18.08 8.74
N ALA A 45 6.31 19.34 9.18
CA ALA A 45 5.70 19.69 10.46
C ALA A 45 4.23 19.30 10.50
N GLY A 46 3.45 19.65 9.45
CA GLY A 46 2.05 19.26 9.34
C GLY A 46 1.85 17.74 9.36
N LEU A 47 2.69 17.00 8.62
CA LEU A 47 2.65 15.54 8.60
C LEU A 47 2.97 14.95 9.98
N THR A 48 3.98 15.48 10.67
CA THR A 48 4.37 15.06 12.02
C THR A 48 3.25 15.28 13.03
N VAL A 49 2.64 16.48 13.03
CA VAL A 49 1.52 16.82 13.91
C VAL A 49 0.32 15.90 13.65
N LEU A 50 -0.06 15.70 12.38
CA LEU A 50 -1.17 14.81 12.02
C LEU A 50 -0.91 13.35 12.42
N GLY A 51 0.32 12.86 12.28
CA GLY A 51 0.69 11.50 12.68
C GLY A 51 0.66 11.31 14.20
N LEU A 52 1.21 12.27 14.96
CA LEU A 52 1.15 12.28 16.42
C LEU A 52 -0.29 12.37 16.93
N LEU A 53 -1.11 13.24 16.33
CA LEU A 53 -2.53 13.39 16.66
C LEU A 53 -3.30 12.09 16.38
N THR A 54 -3.11 11.50 15.21
CA THR A 54 -3.74 10.23 14.81
C THR A 54 -3.41 9.11 15.81
N GLY A 55 -2.12 8.94 16.12
CA GLY A 55 -1.64 7.98 17.10
C GLY A 55 -2.19 8.24 18.50
N GLY A 56 -2.05 9.47 19.01
CA GLY A 56 -2.46 9.86 20.35
C GLY A 56 -3.97 9.66 20.59
N LEU A 57 -4.81 10.08 19.63
CA LEU A 57 -6.26 9.87 19.70
C LEU A 57 -6.63 8.38 19.69
N TYR A 58 -5.97 7.58 18.84
CA TYR A 58 -6.18 6.13 18.81
C TYR A 58 -5.78 5.47 20.13
N LEU A 59 -4.61 5.81 20.68
CA LEU A 59 -4.11 5.30 21.95
C LEU A 59 -5.05 5.65 23.11
N ALA A 60 -5.49 6.90 23.19
CA ALA A 60 -6.45 7.34 24.21
C ALA A 60 -7.78 6.59 24.09
N SER A 61 -8.29 6.43 22.86
CA SER A 61 -9.49 5.61 22.60
C SER A 61 -9.32 4.17 23.06
N ALA A 62 -8.18 3.53 22.77
CA ALA A 62 -7.91 2.13 23.11
C ALA A 62 -7.79 1.91 24.62
N VAL A 63 -7.22 2.88 25.35
CA VAL A 63 -7.16 2.86 26.82
C VAL A 63 -8.56 2.98 27.43
N LEU A 64 -9.36 3.95 26.98
CA LEU A 64 -10.71 4.19 27.49
C LEU A 64 -11.70 3.08 27.14
N SER A 65 -11.52 2.38 26.01
CA SER A 65 -12.37 1.24 25.65
C SER A 65 -12.01 -0.05 26.38
N GLY A 66 -10.89 -0.08 27.13
CA GLY A 66 -10.39 -1.29 27.77
C GLY A 66 -9.93 -2.37 26.79
N GLU A 67 -9.69 -2.03 25.51
CA GLU A 67 -9.28 -2.98 24.49
C GLU A 67 -7.84 -3.46 24.71
N ARG A 68 -7.68 -4.64 25.33
CA ARG A 68 -6.37 -5.28 25.54
C ARG A 68 -5.86 -6.07 24.33
N ARG A 69 -6.73 -6.39 23.36
CA ARG A 69 -6.42 -7.29 22.24
C ARG A 69 -5.38 -6.77 21.22
N PRO A 70 -5.29 -5.48 20.85
CA PRO A 70 -4.40 -5.08 19.76
C PRO A 70 -2.91 -5.16 20.13
N TRP A 71 -2.57 -5.18 21.42
CA TRP A 71 -1.22 -5.02 21.96
C TRP A 71 -0.33 -6.26 21.90
N ARG A 72 -0.90 -7.47 21.84
CA ARG A 72 -0.15 -8.73 21.97
C ARG A 72 0.40 -9.29 20.66
N SER A 73 0.16 -8.62 19.53
CA SER A 73 0.66 -9.11 18.25
C SER A 73 2.15 -8.81 18.10
N LEU A 74 2.92 -9.77 17.59
CA LEU A 74 4.34 -9.59 17.33
C LEU A 74 4.64 -8.38 16.42
N TRP A 75 3.75 -8.08 15.47
CA TRP A 75 3.86 -6.88 14.62
C TRP A 75 3.82 -5.58 15.43
N VAL A 76 2.86 -5.45 16.37
CA VAL A 76 2.77 -4.26 17.25
C VAL A 76 3.96 -4.18 18.18
N LEU A 77 4.37 -5.29 18.79
CA LEU A 77 5.55 -5.31 19.67
C LEU A 77 6.81 -4.89 18.92
N THR A 78 7.00 -5.36 17.68
CA THR A 78 8.13 -4.97 16.84
C THR A 78 8.07 -3.49 16.46
N LEU A 79 6.89 -2.97 16.14
CA LEU A 79 6.69 -1.55 15.85
C LEU A 79 6.99 -0.66 17.06
N LEU A 80 6.54 -1.06 18.25
CA LEU A 80 6.83 -0.36 19.50
C LEU A 80 8.33 -0.42 19.84
N ALA A 81 8.97 -1.57 19.61
CA ALA A 81 10.42 -1.71 19.75
C ALA A 81 11.17 -0.78 18.77
N LEU A 82 10.73 -0.70 17.51
CA LEU A 82 11.31 0.21 16.53
C LEU A 82 11.12 1.68 16.94
N LEU A 83 9.93 2.06 17.41
CA LEU A 83 9.65 3.40 17.94
C LEU A 83 10.58 3.76 19.12
N ALA A 84 10.72 2.85 20.08
CA ALA A 84 11.61 3.02 21.23
C ALA A 84 13.08 3.10 20.79
N TRP A 85 13.47 2.30 19.79
CA TRP A 85 14.80 2.32 19.21
C TRP A 85 15.10 3.65 18.50
N THR A 86 14.15 4.17 17.71
CA THR A 86 14.27 5.50 17.11
C THR A 86 14.43 6.59 18.17
N ALA A 87 13.67 6.55 19.27
CA ALA A 87 13.83 7.49 20.36
C ALA A 87 15.21 7.39 21.04
N LEU A 88 15.72 6.17 21.23
CA LEU A 88 17.07 5.92 21.75
C LEU A 88 18.15 6.47 20.80
N SER A 89 18.03 6.23 19.50
CA SER A 89 18.95 6.78 18.49
C SER A 89 18.94 8.30 18.45
N VAL A 90 17.77 8.95 18.63
CA VAL A 90 17.69 10.42 18.78
C VAL A 90 18.41 10.89 20.04
N TRP A 91 18.22 10.19 21.16
CA TRP A 91 18.85 10.53 22.42
C TRP A 91 20.39 10.46 22.38
N GLN A 92 20.90 9.46 21.65
CA GLN A 92 22.34 9.19 21.46
C GLN A 92 22.98 9.96 20.29
N ALA A 93 22.20 10.62 19.45
CA ALA A 93 22.70 11.37 18.31
C ALA A 93 23.64 12.51 18.76
N SER A 94 24.69 12.78 17.98
CA SER A 94 25.66 13.84 18.27
C SER A 94 25.04 15.23 18.33
N SER A 95 23.95 15.47 17.57
CA SER A 95 23.17 16.70 17.62
C SER A 95 21.67 16.41 17.71
N ARG A 96 21.11 16.48 18.93
CA ARG A 96 19.67 16.27 19.13
C ARG A 96 18.80 17.25 18.33
N ALA A 97 19.28 18.46 18.06
CA ALA A 97 18.56 19.45 17.26
C ALA A 97 18.35 18.99 15.81
N VAL A 98 19.29 18.24 15.25
CA VAL A 98 19.17 17.64 13.90
C VAL A 98 18.35 16.35 13.95
N ALA A 99 18.56 15.51 14.98
CA ALA A 99 17.90 14.21 15.06
C ALA A 99 16.42 14.28 15.44
N LEU A 100 16.05 15.23 16.31
CA LEU A 100 14.70 15.29 16.87
C LEU A 100 13.62 15.49 15.79
N PRO A 101 13.74 16.43 14.82
CA PRO A 101 12.71 16.60 13.79
C PRO A 101 12.49 15.34 12.96
N GLN A 102 13.56 14.67 12.51
CA GLN A 102 13.44 13.45 11.71
C GLN A 102 12.96 12.27 12.54
N GLY A 103 13.41 12.15 13.79
CA GLY A 103 12.93 11.13 14.72
C GLY A 103 11.45 11.28 15.08
N LEU A 104 10.97 12.52 15.28
CA LEU A 104 9.55 12.81 15.48
C LEU A 104 8.72 12.47 14.23
N LEU A 105 9.23 12.78 13.04
CA LEU A 105 8.58 12.40 11.79
C LEU A 105 8.44 10.88 11.67
N LEU A 106 9.53 10.12 11.85
CA LEU A 106 9.51 8.65 11.86
C LEU A 106 8.54 8.10 12.91
N GLY A 107 8.63 8.61 14.14
CA GLY A 107 7.75 8.18 15.23
C GLY A 107 6.27 8.47 14.95
N SER A 108 5.96 9.62 14.36
CA SER A 108 4.59 9.98 13.97
C SER A 108 4.02 9.04 12.89
N VAL A 109 4.86 8.62 11.92
CA VAL A 109 4.47 7.69 10.86
C VAL A 109 4.24 6.29 11.43
N PHE A 110 5.09 5.83 12.35
CA PHE A 110 4.88 4.55 13.04
C PHE A 110 3.61 4.55 13.89
N LEU A 111 3.32 5.65 14.59
CA LEU A 111 2.07 5.81 15.34
C LEU A 111 0.84 5.83 14.42
N ALA A 112 0.93 6.46 13.25
CA ALA A 112 -0.12 6.40 12.23
C ALA A 112 -0.33 4.97 11.70
N ALA A 113 0.74 4.18 11.51
CA ALA A 113 0.66 2.77 11.14
C ALA A 113 -0.04 1.94 12.22
N LEU A 114 0.28 2.17 13.50
CA LEU A 114 -0.39 1.53 14.63
C LEU A 114 -1.88 1.86 14.66
N ALA A 115 -2.23 3.13 14.46
CA ALA A 115 -3.61 3.58 14.39
C ALA A 115 -4.36 2.98 13.19
N ALA A 116 -3.75 2.97 11.99
CA ALA A 116 -4.32 2.33 10.82
C ALA A 116 -4.63 0.85 11.07
N ARG A 117 -3.72 0.15 11.77
CA ARG A 117 -3.93 -1.25 12.15
C ARG A 117 -5.16 -1.45 13.03
N GLY A 118 -5.38 -0.58 14.02
CA GLY A 118 -6.52 -0.68 14.94
C GLY A 118 -7.83 -0.20 14.34
N LEU A 119 -7.81 0.95 13.68
CA LEU A 119 -9.00 1.64 13.18
C LEU A 119 -9.63 0.97 11.95
N LEU A 120 -8.81 0.31 11.12
CA LEU A 120 -9.21 -0.27 9.83
C LEU A 120 -9.41 -1.79 9.88
N VAL A 121 -9.69 -2.35 11.06
CA VAL A 121 -10.13 -3.75 11.19
C VAL A 121 -11.51 -3.98 10.54
N PRO A 122 -12.53 -3.12 10.75
CA PRO A 122 -13.86 -3.34 10.17
C PRO A 122 -13.87 -3.14 8.64
N ALA A 123 -14.45 -4.10 7.91
CA ALA A 123 -14.51 -4.07 6.44
C ALA A 123 -15.18 -2.80 5.87
N GLY A 124 -16.24 -2.31 6.53
CA GLY A 124 -16.91 -1.06 6.12
C GLY A 124 -15.98 0.16 6.17
N ARG A 125 -15.13 0.25 7.21
CA ARG A 125 -14.13 1.33 7.32
C ARG A 125 -13.02 1.18 6.29
N ARG A 126 -12.58 -0.04 5.99
CA ARG A 126 -11.59 -0.30 4.91
C ARG A 126 -12.11 0.16 3.56
N GLY A 127 -13.37 -0.13 3.23
CA GLY A 127 -13.99 0.34 1.98
C GLY A 127 -14.05 1.86 1.88
N LEU A 128 -14.48 2.54 2.96
CA LEU A 128 -14.49 4.01 3.02
C LEU A 128 -13.07 4.59 2.91
N PHE A 129 -12.11 4.02 3.63
CA PHE A 129 -10.73 4.45 3.60
C PHE A 129 -10.07 4.21 2.24
N GLY A 130 -10.36 3.09 1.57
CA GLY A 130 -9.94 2.85 0.20
C GLY A 130 -10.50 3.89 -0.77
N GLY A 131 -11.77 4.27 -0.60
CA GLY A 131 -12.38 5.38 -1.36
C GLY A 131 -11.67 6.71 -1.11
N TRP A 132 -11.22 6.96 0.12
CA TRP A 132 -10.40 8.14 0.45
C TRP A 132 -9.01 8.10 -0.19
N LEU A 133 -8.31 6.97 -0.15
CA LEU A 133 -7.03 6.80 -0.85
C LEU A 133 -7.19 7.02 -2.36
N LEU A 134 -8.28 6.52 -2.95
CA LEU A 134 -8.62 6.76 -4.35
C LEU A 134 -8.83 8.25 -4.63
N LEU A 135 -9.54 8.98 -3.75
CA LEU A 135 -9.72 10.41 -3.90
C LEU A 135 -8.37 11.15 -3.95
N VAL A 136 -7.44 10.82 -3.05
CA VAL A 136 -6.08 11.41 -3.07
C VAL A 136 -5.35 11.07 -4.38
N ALA A 137 -5.46 9.82 -4.87
CA ALA A 137 -4.87 9.42 -6.15
C ALA A 137 -5.50 10.17 -7.33
N VAL A 138 -6.81 10.37 -7.35
CA VAL A 138 -7.53 11.17 -8.36
C VAL A 138 -7.09 12.63 -8.32
N THR A 139 -6.95 13.23 -7.14
CA THR A 139 -6.44 14.61 -6.99
C THR A 139 -5.03 14.74 -7.55
N MET A 140 -4.15 13.78 -7.26
CA MET A 140 -2.79 13.76 -7.82
C MET A 140 -2.80 13.56 -9.34
N ALA A 141 -3.64 12.65 -9.85
CA ALA A 141 -3.79 12.40 -11.28
C ALA A 141 -4.30 13.66 -12.03
N ALA A 142 -5.34 14.30 -11.50
CA ALA A 142 -5.87 15.54 -12.06
C ALA A 142 -4.78 16.63 -12.09
N TYR A 143 -4.02 16.77 -10.99
CA TYR A 143 -2.98 17.77 -10.93
C TYR A 143 -1.80 17.49 -11.87
N VAL A 144 -1.33 16.25 -12.01
CA VAL A 144 -0.24 15.94 -12.94
C VAL A 144 -0.67 16.11 -14.40
N ALA A 145 -1.95 15.90 -14.72
CA ALA A 145 -2.50 16.22 -16.03
C ALA A 145 -2.50 17.74 -16.29
N VAL A 146 -2.87 18.55 -15.28
CA VAL A 146 -2.76 20.01 -15.36
C VAL A 146 -1.30 20.44 -15.52
N GLN A 147 -0.38 19.86 -14.74
CA GLN A 147 1.07 20.13 -14.83
C GLN A 147 1.59 19.88 -16.25
N HIS A 148 1.16 18.80 -16.89
CA HIS A 148 1.57 18.45 -18.25
C HIS A 148 1.04 19.41 -19.32
N VAL A 149 -0.21 19.88 -19.20
CA VAL A 149 -0.88 20.67 -20.26
C VAL A 149 -0.71 22.18 -20.07
N ALA A 150 -0.75 22.67 -18.83
CA ALA A 150 -0.79 24.10 -18.51
C ALA A 150 0.44 24.57 -17.72
N GLY A 151 1.39 23.66 -17.45
CA GLY A 151 2.45 23.89 -16.46
C GLY A 151 1.97 23.68 -15.03
N GLY A 152 2.92 23.40 -14.13
CA GLY A 152 2.66 23.23 -12.70
C GLY A 152 2.87 24.52 -11.90
N PHE A 153 2.09 24.71 -10.84
CA PHE A 153 2.31 25.79 -9.86
C PHE A 153 3.17 25.37 -8.64
N THR A 154 3.56 24.10 -8.55
CA THR A 154 4.41 23.60 -7.47
C THR A 154 5.88 23.80 -7.81
N LEU A 155 6.70 23.98 -6.78
CA LEU A 155 8.15 24.02 -6.92
C LEU A 155 8.64 22.65 -7.39
N GLN A 156 9.50 22.65 -8.39
CA GLN A 156 10.05 21.45 -9.01
C GLN A 156 11.57 21.55 -9.04
N VAL A 157 12.25 20.42 -8.85
CA VAL A 157 13.70 20.33 -9.07
C VAL A 157 14.06 20.45 -10.56
N ASP A 158 13.18 19.93 -11.43
CA ASP A 158 13.33 19.90 -12.88
C ASP A 158 11.97 20.21 -13.54
N PRO A 159 11.79 21.44 -14.07
CA PRO A 159 10.54 21.87 -14.71
C PRO A 159 10.14 21.07 -15.97
N ASP A 160 11.08 20.34 -16.58
CA ASP A 160 10.82 19.54 -17.78
C ASP A 160 10.24 18.15 -17.43
N THR A 161 10.15 17.82 -16.14
CA THR A 161 9.62 16.54 -15.65
C THR A 161 8.29 16.69 -14.93
N LEU A 162 7.49 15.62 -14.95
CA LEU A 162 6.27 15.54 -14.17
C LEU A 162 6.57 15.01 -12.77
N SER A 163 6.11 15.74 -11.75
CA SER A 163 6.28 15.39 -10.33
C SER A 163 4.98 15.45 -9.55
N GLY A 164 3.86 15.80 -10.19
CA GLY A 164 2.62 16.11 -9.49
C GLY A 164 2.89 17.14 -8.40
N PHE A 165 2.30 16.95 -7.21
CA PHE A 165 2.57 17.87 -6.10
C PHE A 165 4.01 17.76 -5.57
N TYR A 166 4.74 16.66 -5.79
CA TYR A 166 6.07 16.49 -5.21
C TYR A 166 7.09 17.44 -5.82
N TYR A 167 8.09 17.81 -5.00
CA TYR A 167 9.24 18.59 -5.46
C TYR A 167 10.14 17.82 -6.45
N HIS A 168 10.27 16.51 -6.27
CA HIS A 168 11.17 15.65 -7.05
C HIS A 168 10.38 14.56 -7.78
N PRO A 169 10.63 14.32 -9.09
CA PRO A 169 9.85 13.35 -9.86
C PRO A 169 10.07 11.90 -9.38
N SER A 170 11.26 11.54 -8.92
CA SER A 170 11.48 10.20 -8.32
C SER A 170 10.62 9.96 -7.06
N HIS A 171 10.47 10.97 -6.20
CA HIS A 171 9.63 10.87 -5.01
C HIS A 171 8.15 10.70 -5.38
N TYR A 172 7.71 11.40 -6.43
CA TYR A 172 6.38 11.22 -7.02
C TYR A 172 6.16 9.79 -7.51
N VAL A 173 7.12 9.19 -8.21
CA VAL A 173 7.00 7.79 -8.66
C VAL A 173 6.92 6.82 -7.48
N GLY A 174 7.60 7.10 -6.36
CA GLY A 174 7.41 6.38 -5.10
C GLY A 174 5.95 6.39 -4.63
N PHE A 175 5.27 7.55 -4.69
CA PHE A 175 3.83 7.64 -4.43
C PHE A 175 2.99 6.87 -5.46
N VAL A 176 3.28 7.02 -6.76
CA VAL A 176 2.55 6.35 -7.84
C VAL A 176 2.61 4.82 -7.67
N THR A 177 3.72 4.29 -7.17
CA THR A 177 3.90 2.86 -6.86
C THR A 177 2.85 2.34 -5.86
N LEU A 178 2.39 3.18 -4.92
CA LEU A 178 1.31 2.83 -3.98
C LEU A 178 -0.08 3.24 -4.47
N ALA A 179 -0.18 4.31 -5.26
CA ALA A 179 -1.44 4.81 -5.78
C ALA A 179 -2.04 3.92 -6.88
N LEU A 180 -1.21 3.36 -7.78
CA LEU A 180 -1.70 2.51 -8.87
C LEU A 180 -2.44 1.25 -8.37
N PRO A 181 -1.95 0.51 -7.35
CA PRO A 181 -2.71 -0.57 -6.77
C PRO A 181 -4.07 -0.15 -6.17
N VAL A 182 -4.18 1.07 -5.63
CA VAL A 182 -5.47 1.61 -5.15
C VAL A 182 -6.40 1.85 -6.34
N CYS A 183 -5.90 2.40 -7.46
CA CYS A 183 -6.68 2.54 -8.69
C CYS A 183 -7.17 1.19 -9.23
N VAL A 184 -6.33 0.15 -9.19
CA VAL A 184 -6.72 -1.22 -9.57
C VAL A 184 -7.80 -1.77 -8.64
N TRP A 185 -7.66 -1.60 -7.31
CA TRP A 185 -8.71 -1.96 -6.34
C TRP A 185 -10.01 -1.16 -6.54
N ALA A 186 -9.93 0.06 -7.05
CA ALA A 186 -11.13 0.82 -7.35
C ALA A 186 -11.84 0.26 -8.58
N LEU A 187 -11.09 -0.05 -9.64
CA LEU A 187 -11.60 -0.55 -10.93
C LEU A 187 -12.30 -1.92 -10.82
N PHE A 188 -11.61 -2.89 -10.23
CA PHE A 188 -12.17 -4.18 -9.84
C PHE A 188 -12.44 -4.04 -8.35
N GLU A 189 -13.57 -4.35 -7.73
CA GLU A 189 -13.75 -4.44 -6.26
C GLU A 189 -14.47 -3.26 -5.59
N ALA A 190 -14.27 -2.00 -5.99
CA ALA A 190 -15.11 -0.93 -5.44
C ALA A 190 -16.60 -1.09 -5.83
N ARG A 191 -17.48 -0.63 -4.93
CA ARG A 191 -18.94 -0.64 -5.11
C ARG A 191 -19.37 0.62 -5.87
N GLY A 192 -20.22 0.45 -6.89
CA GLY A 192 -20.69 1.54 -7.76
C GLY A 192 -19.77 1.78 -8.95
N TRP A 193 -20.30 2.42 -9.99
CA TRP A 193 -19.59 2.66 -11.24
C TRP A 193 -18.61 3.85 -11.14
N LEU A 194 -18.97 4.88 -10.37
CA LEU A 194 -18.17 6.11 -10.23
C LEU A 194 -16.74 5.85 -9.73
N PRO A 195 -16.49 5.14 -8.61
CA PRO A 195 -15.11 4.87 -8.17
C PRO A 195 -14.35 3.99 -9.17
N ARG A 196 -15.03 3.12 -9.92
CA ARG A 196 -14.38 2.28 -10.95
C ARG A 196 -13.87 3.12 -12.12
N VAL A 197 -14.71 4.02 -12.61
CA VAL A 197 -14.35 4.97 -13.68
C VAL A 197 -13.26 5.92 -13.19
N ALA A 198 -13.38 6.45 -11.98
CA ALA A 198 -12.35 7.29 -11.37
C ALA A 198 -11.01 6.55 -11.23
N GLY A 199 -11.04 5.29 -10.78
CA GLY A 199 -9.86 4.42 -10.70
C GLY A 199 -9.21 4.15 -12.05
N LEU A 200 -10.02 3.89 -13.09
CA LEU A 200 -9.51 3.71 -14.45
C LEU A 200 -8.84 4.98 -14.97
N ILE A 201 -9.53 6.12 -14.92
CA ILE A 201 -9.02 7.39 -15.45
C ILE A 201 -7.76 7.82 -14.68
N ALA A 202 -7.81 7.82 -13.35
CA ALA A 202 -6.65 8.15 -12.53
C ALA A 202 -5.49 7.18 -12.76
N GLY A 203 -5.76 5.88 -12.85
CA GLY A 203 -4.76 4.87 -13.16
C GLY A 203 -4.07 5.10 -14.50
N LEU A 204 -4.82 5.42 -15.56
CA LEU A 204 -4.27 5.71 -16.89
C LEU A 204 -3.43 6.98 -16.89
N ILE A 205 -3.89 8.06 -16.23
CA ILE A 205 -3.14 9.32 -16.13
C ILE A 205 -1.83 9.11 -15.35
N LEU A 206 -1.89 8.45 -14.19
CA LEU A 206 -0.70 8.17 -13.37
C LEU A 206 0.27 7.21 -14.07
N LEU A 207 -0.23 6.27 -14.87
CA LEU A 207 0.62 5.38 -15.66
C LEU A 207 1.30 6.14 -16.82
N GLY A 208 0.55 6.99 -17.52
CA GLY A 208 1.07 7.83 -18.60
C GLY A 208 2.07 8.87 -18.10
N SER A 209 1.87 9.44 -16.91
CA SER A 209 2.78 10.44 -16.34
C SER A 209 4.18 9.87 -16.08
N LEU A 210 4.31 8.56 -15.79
CA LEU A 210 5.60 7.90 -15.54
C LEU A 210 6.62 8.15 -16.67
N LEU A 211 6.14 8.23 -17.92
CA LEU A 211 6.98 8.45 -19.11
C LEU A 211 7.68 9.82 -19.11
N TYR A 212 7.20 10.76 -18.29
CA TYR A 212 7.72 12.12 -18.20
C TYR A 212 8.43 12.40 -16.87
N THR A 213 8.74 11.36 -16.08
CA THR A 213 9.34 11.53 -14.74
C THR A 213 10.86 11.42 -14.72
N ASN A 214 11.49 10.84 -15.75
CA ASN A 214 12.93 10.53 -15.75
C ASN A 214 13.38 9.79 -14.46
N SER A 215 12.50 8.95 -13.89
CA SER A 215 12.71 8.31 -12.59
C SER A 215 13.18 6.86 -12.75
N SER A 216 14.22 6.49 -12.00
CA SER A 216 14.69 5.09 -11.89
C SER A 216 13.69 4.17 -11.17
N SER A 217 12.68 4.73 -10.50
CA SER A 217 11.61 3.96 -9.82
C SER A 217 10.42 3.61 -10.73
N LEU A 218 10.47 3.98 -12.02
CA LEU A 218 9.40 3.65 -12.98
C LEU A 218 9.11 2.14 -13.04
N PRO A 219 10.10 1.24 -13.15
CA PRO A 219 9.83 -0.21 -13.23
C PRO A 219 9.08 -0.75 -12.02
N THR A 220 9.33 -0.21 -10.83
CA THR A 220 8.64 -0.65 -9.61
C THR A 220 7.18 -0.20 -9.58
N ALA A 221 6.85 0.99 -10.10
CA ALA A 221 5.46 1.42 -10.25
C ALA A 221 4.68 0.53 -11.25
N LEU A 222 5.32 0.16 -12.37
CA LEU A 222 4.76 -0.80 -13.33
C LEU A 222 4.54 -2.18 -12.70
N LEU A 223 5.53 -2.68 -11.96
CA LEU A 223 5.45 -3.96 -11.26
C LEU A 223 4.31 -3.97 -10.22
N ALA A 224 4.14 -2.88 -9.47
CA ALA A 224 3.05 -2.72 -8.50
C ALA A 224 1.68 -2.83 -9.17
N ALA A 225 1.47 -2.06 -10.24
CA ALA A 225 0.22 -2.04 -11.00
C ALA A 225 -0.09 -3.40 -11.63
N ALA A 226 0.92 -4.03 -12.26
CA ALA A 226 0.79 -5.34 -12.88
C ALA A 226 0.47 -6.41 -11.84
N THR A 227 1.19 -6.45 -10.71
CA THR A 227 0.95 -7.42 -9.63
C THR A 227 -0.46 -7.25 -9.04
N ALA A 228 -0.88 -6.02 -8.76
CA ALA A 228 -2.24 -5.74 -8.27
C ALA A 228 -3.31 -6.20 -9.28
N THR A 229 -3.07 -5.98 -10.58
CA THR A 229 -3.99 -6.38 -11.66
C THR A 229 -4.08 -7.90 -11.76
N VAL A 230 -2.94 -8.61 -11.74
CA VAL A 230 -2.90 -10.08 -11.72
C VAL A 230 -3.69 -10.62 -10.54
N LEU A 231 -3.50 -10.06 -9.34
CA LEU A 231 -4.24 -10.49 -8.14
C LEU A 231 -5.74 -10.24 -8.29
N ALA A 232 -6.15 -9.07 -8.78
CA ALA A 232 -7.56 -8.74 -9.00
C ALA A 232 -8.21 -9.68 -10.03
N VAL A 233 -7.54 -9.93 -11.16
CA VAL A 233 -8.00 -10.86 -12.20
C VAL A 233 -8.05 -12.29 -11.67
N TRP A 234 -7.02 -12.76 -10.96
CA TRP A 234 -6.97 -14.11 -10.39
C TRP A 234 -8.13 -14.38 -9.45
N ARG A 235 -8.50 -13.41 -8.61
CA ARG A 235 -9.64 -13.54 -7.67
C ARG A 235 -10.99 -13.73 -8.36
N ARG A 236 -11.15 -13.20 -9.59
CA ARG A 236 -12.40 -13.29 -10.37
C ARG A 236 -12.37 -14.45 -11.37
N HIS A 237 -11.23 -14.66 -12.01
CA HIS A 237 -11.04 -15.58 -13.12
C HIS A 237 -9.70 -16.30 -12.98
N ARG A 238 -9.70 -17.42 -12.23
CA ARG A 238 -8.48 -18.15 -11.87
C ARG A 238 -7.56 -18.51 -13.05
N ARG A 239 -8.13 -18.99 -14.17
CA ARG A 239 -7.35 -19.37 -15.37
C ARG A 239 -6.68 -18.16 -16.04
N LEU A 240 -7.41 -17.04 -16.18
CA LEU A 240 -6.84 -15.80 -16.72
C LEU A 240 -5.78 -15.22 -15.79
N GLY A 241 -6.02 -15.30 -14.47
CA GLY A 241 -5.03 -14.90 -13.47
C GLY A 241 -3.75 -15.72 -13.55
N GLN A 242 -3.84 -17.04 -13.75
CA GLN A 242 -2.68 -17.91 -13.95
C GLN A 242 -1.88 -17.51 -15.20
N GLY A 243 -2.56 -17.28 -16.32
CA GLY A 243 -1.92 -16.78 -17.55
C GLY A 243 -1.25 -15.42 -17.33
N ALA A 244 -1.94 -14.48 -16.70
CA ALA A 244 -1.40 -13.15 -16.40
C ALA A 244 -0.21 -13.20 -15.43
N ALA A 245 -0.25 -14.09 -14.43
CA ALA A 245 0.87 -14.31 -13.51
C ALA A 245 2.08 -14.91 -14.22
N ALA A 246 1.88 -15.87 -15.13
CA ALA A 246 2.95 -16.43 -15.95
C ALA A 246 3.58 -15.36 -16.85
N LEU A 247 2.78 -14.52 -17.49
CA LEU A 247 3.26 -13.38 -18.29
C LEU A 247 4.04 -12.38 -17.45
N LEU A 248 3.54 -12.04 -16.25
CA LEU A 248 4.25 -11.16 -15.32
C LEU A 248 5.59 -11.75 -14.91
N LEU A 249 5.62 -13.05 -14.57
CA LEU A 249 6.86 -13.74 -14.21
C LEU A 249 7.86 -13.73 -15.38
N LEU A 250 7.41 -14.02 -16.59
CA LEU A 250 8.25 -13.93 -17.79
C LEU A 250 8.79 -12.52 -18.00
N GLY A 251 7.96 -11.48 -17.80
CA GLY A 251 8.38 -10.09 -17.88
C GLY A 251 9.44 -9.73 -16.82
N VAL A 252 9.28 -10.20 -15.59
CA VAL A 252 10.27 -10.01 -14.51
C VAL A 252 11.59 -10.72 -14.85
N LEU A 253 11.53 -11.97 -15.33
CA LEU A 253 12.71 -12.72 -15.74
C LEU A 253 13.41 -12.06 -16.93
N ALA A 254 12.67 -11.59 -17.93
CA ALA A 254 13.20 -10.86 -19.06
C ALA A 254 13.84 -9.53 -18.62
N GLY A 255 13.18 -8.77 -17.75
CA GLY A 255 13.75 -7.55 -17.17
C GLY A 255 15.03 -7.82 -16.37
N GLY A 256 15.05 -8.88 -15.58
CA GLY A 256 16.26 -9.33 -14.87
C GLY A 256 17.40 -9.70 -15.81
N TRP A 257 17.11 -10.44 -16.89
CA TRP A 257 18.10 -10.78 -17.92
C TRP A 257 18.63 -9.54 -18.65
N LEU A 258 17.74 -8.59 -18.99
CA LEU A 258 18.11 -7.33 -19.63
C LEU A 258 19.05 -6.51 -18.74
N LEU A 259 18.77 -6.44 -17.44
CA LEU A 259 19.63 -5.73 -16.48
C LEU A 259 20.96 -6.44 -16.20
N ALA A 260 20.99 -7.78 -16.27
CA ALA A 260 22.17 -8.57 -15.93
C ALA A 260 23.21 -8.66 -17.06
N THR A 261 22.86 -8.34 -18.31
CA THR A 261 23.72 -8.53 -19.48
C THR A 261 24.02 -7.22 -20.20
N ALA A 262 25.25 -7.03 -20.70
CA ALA A 262 25.61 -5.82 -21.44
C ALA A 262 24.72 -5.57 -22.70
N PRO A 263 24.44 -6.58 -23.55
CA PRO A 263 23.52 -6.40 -24.68
C PRO A 263 22.09 -6.05 -24.23
N GLY A 264 21.64 -6.62 -23.11
CA GLY A 264 20.35 -6.32 -22.52
C GLY A 264 20.25 -4.88 -22.04
N ARG A 265 21.30 -4.36 -21.38
CA ARG A 265 21.37 -2.96 -20.93
C ARG A 265 21.40 -1.98 -22.09
N GLN A 266 22.13 -2.29 -23.16
CA GLN A 266 22.09 -1.50 -24.40
C GLN A 266 20.69 -1.49 -25.04
N THR A 267 19.98 -2.62 -25.00
CA THR A 267 18.60 -2.72 -25.47
C THR A 267 17.68 -1.84 -24.62
N LEU A 268 17.83 -1.86 -23.29
CA LEU A 268 17.08 -0.99 -22.39
C LEU A 268 17.38 0.49 -22.68
N ASP A 269 18.64 0.87 -22.85
CA ASP A 269 19.02 2.24 -23.20
C ASP A 269 18.36 2.70 -24.51
N SER A 270 18.33 1.84 -25.53
CA SER A 270 17.64 2.14 -26.78
C SER A 270 16.12 2.28 -26.61
N LEU A 271 15.50 1.46 -25.76
CA LEU A 271 14.06 1.51 -25.50
C LEU A 271 13.65 2.69 -24.60
N MET A 272 14.55 3.12 -23.72
CA MET A 272 14.35 4.24 -22.80
C MET A 272 14.89 5.56 -23.33
N GLY A 273 15.41 5.58 -24.57
CA GLY A 273 15.89 6.80 -25.23
C GLY A 273 14.83 7.89 -25.21
N GLY A 274 15.16 9.04 -24.63
CA GLY A 274 14.24 10.18 -24.46
C GLY A 274 13.34 10.12 -23.22
N ILE A 275 13.31 9.00 -22.48
CA ILE A 275 12.60 8.87 -21.19
C ILE A 275 13.58 9.00 -20.02
N GLN A 276 14.79 8.46 -20.15
CA GLN A 276 15.85 8.55 -19.15
C GLN A 276 17.01 9.41 -19.67
N THR A 277 17.58 10.20 -18.77
CA THR A 277 18.76 11.05 -19.02
C THR A 277 20.08 10.30 -18.86
N LYS A 278 20.07 9.11 -18.26
CA LYS A 278 21.27 8.31 -17.99
C LYS A 278 21.12 6.92 -18.58
N SER A 279 22.23 6.36 -19.06
CA SER A 279 22.27 4.94 -19.43
C SER A 279 22.16 4.05 -18.21
N VAL A 280 21.66 2.83 -18.40
CA VAL A 280 21.56 1.81 -17.35
C VAL A 280 22.94 1.51 -16.75
N ASP A 281 24.00 1.47 -17.57
CA ASP A 281 25.37 1.24 -17.09
C ASP A 281 25.88 2.37 -16.20
N ALA A 282 25.63 3.62 -16.58
CA ALA A 282 25.99 4.78 -15.77
C ALA A 282 25.22 4.75 -14.44
N PHE A 283 23.91 4.49 -14.49
CA PHE A 283 23.08 4.36 -13.30
C PHE A 283 23.59 3.27 -12.34
N LEU A 284 23.83 2.05 -12.84
CA LEU A 284 24.30 0.94 -12.01
C LEU A 284 25.68 1.21 -11.40
N THR A 285 26.59 1.82 -12.17
CA THR A 285 27.93 2.19 -11.69
C THR A 285 27.85 3.24 -10.59
N GLU A 286 27.05 4.29 -10.79
CA GLU A 286 26.80 5.33 -9.79
C GLU A 286 26.21 4.75 -8.50
N ARG A 287 25.19 3.88 -8.62
CA ARG A 287 24.56 3.22 -7.47
C ARG A 287 25.54 2.30 -6.74
N GLY A 288 26.39 1.56 -7.45
CA GLY A 288 27.43 0.73 -6.84
C GLY A 288 28.42 1.54 -6.00
N LYS A 289 28.84 2.71 -6.47
CA LYS A 289 29.72 3.63 -5.72
C LYS A 289 29.05 4.16 -4.45
N LEU A 290 27.80 4.62 -4.57
CA LEU A 290 27.02 5.09 -3.41
C LEU A 290 26.85 3.98 -2.37
N TRP A 291 26.44 2.78 -2.79
CA TRP A 291 26.28 1.64 -1.88
C TRP A 291 27.58 1.23 -1.19
N ALA A 292 28.73 1.31 -1.88
CA ALA A 292 30.01 1.03 -1.24
C ALA A 292 30.33 2.06 -0.15
N MET A 293 30.01 3.34 -0.36
CA MET A 293 30.14 4.39 0.66
C MET A 293 29.18 4.15 1.82
N ASP A 294 27.92 3.89 1.52
CA ASP A 294 26.86 3.68 2.51
C ASP A 294 27.09 2.44 3.36
N ALA A 295 27.62 1.36 2.77
CA ALA A 295 28.03 0.16 3.49
C ALA A 295 29.12 0.48 4.52
N ARG A 296 30.17 1.23 4.12
CA ARG A 296 31.22 1.67 5.06
C ARG A 296 30.66 2.54 6.17
N ALA A 297 29.73 3.45 5.84
CA ALA A 297 29.06 4.29 6.82
C ALA A 297 28.22 3.46 7.82
N ALA A 298 27.44 2.49 7.34
CA ALA A 298 26.66 1.58 8.19
C ALA A 298 27.56 0.76 9.14
N HIS A 299 28.72 0.28 8.65
CA HIS A 299 29.69 -0.43 9.48
C HIS A 299 30.37 0.46 10.52
N ALA A 300 30.48 1.76 10.28
CA ALA A 300 31.07 2.70 11.23
C ALA A 300 30.14 3.09 12.39
N ALA A 301 28.84 2.85 12.28
CA ALA A 301 27.85 3.14 13.33
C ALA A 301 26.89 1.95 13.59
N PRO A 302 27.40 0.76 13.94
CA PRO A 302 26.66 -0.49 13.83
C PRO A 302 25.52 -0.66 14.83
N LEU A 303 25.62 -0.05 16.02
CA LEU A 303 24.66 -0.29 17.10
C LEU A 303 23.46 0.65 16.99
N THR A 304 23.59 1.92 17.33
CA THR A 304 22.46 2.87 17.35
C THR A 304 22.37 3.74 16.12
N GLY A 305 23.28 3.56 15.16
CA GLY A 305 23.47 4.50 14.06
C GLY A 305 23.99 5.85 14.54
N VAL A 306 23.92 6.85 13.65
CA VAL A 306 24.30 8.24 13.94
C VAL A 306 23.13 9.11 14.40
N GLY A 307 21.93 8.52 14.47
CA GLY A 307 20.68 9.21 14.74
C GLY A 307 19.93 9.60 13.45
N PRO A 308 18.59 9.65 13.47
CA PRO A 308 17.79 10.11 12.35
C PRO A 308 18.24 11.47 11.82
N GLY A 309 18.20 11.69 10.51
CA GLY A 309 18.55 12.95 9.86
C GLY A 309 20.06 13.30 9.83
N HIS A 310 20.94 12.50 10.45
CA HIS A 310 22.38 12.77 10.45
C HIS A 310 23.12 12.22 9.24
N PHE A 311 22.45 11.44 8.38
CA PHE A 311 23.08 10.85 7.18
C PHE A 311 23.92 11.88 6.41
N VAL A 312 23.36 13.06 6.11
CA VAL A 312 23.99 14.09 5.26
C VAL A 312 25.32 14.57 5.83
N ALA A 313 25.39 14.77 7.15
CA ALA A 313 26.61 15.21 7.81
C ALA A 313 27.62 14.06 7.91
N PHE A 314 27.14 12.84 8.17
CA PHE A 314 27.98 11.67 8.43
C PHE A 314 28.63 11.09 7.17
N ILE A 315 27.89 11.03 6.06
CA ILE A 315 28.33 10.37 4.82
C ILE A 315 29.55 11.05 4.19
N THR A 316 29.76 12.33 4.49
CA THR A 316 30.90 13.12 3.99
C THR A 316 32.26 12.50 4.33
N ARG A 317 32.36 11.77 5.45
CA ARG A 317 33.59 11.09 5.90
C ARG A 317 33.97 9.87 5.07
N PHE A 318 33.03 9.36 4.28
CA PHE A 318 33.20 8.14 3.48
C PHE A 318 33.30 8.44 1.98
N ARG A 319 33.37 9.72 1.61
CA ARG A 319 33.61 10.14 0.22
C ARG A 319 35.04 9.75 -0.22
N PRO A 320 35.26 9.47 -1.50
CA PRO A 320 36.60 9.35 -2.06
C PRO A 320 37.43 10.62 -1.78
N GLU A 321 38.76 10.52 -1.82
CA GLU A 321 39.64 11.68 -1.63
C GLU A 321 39.59 12.68 -2.79
N ARG A 322 39.26 12.20 -3.99
CA ARG A 322 39.20 12.99 -5.22
C ARG A 322 37.95 12.64 -6.00
N ALA A 323 37.32 13.66 -6.59
CA ALA A 323 36.23 13.46 -7.52
C ALA A 323 36.77 12.86 -8.82
N GLU A 324 36.07 11.87 -9.37
CA GLU A 324 36.41 11.29 -10.67
C GLU A 324 35.92 12.15 -11.86
N GLY A 325 35.27 13.29 -11.58
CA GLY A 325 34.80 14.25 -12.57
C GLY A 325 33.85 15.29 -11.98
N GLY A 326 33.45 16.28 -12.79
CA GLY A 326 32.56 17.36 -12.35
C GLY A 326 31.13 16.93 -11.99
N SER A 327 30.72 15.72 -12.38
CA SER A 327 29.40 15.13 -12.10
C SER A 327 29.43 14.02 -11.05
N ASP A 328 30.54 13.85 -10.32
CA ASP A 328 30.68 12.78 -9.34
C ASP A 328 29.65 12.94 -8.21
N LEU A 329 28.68 12.03 -8.17
CA LEU A 329 27.61 12.02 -7.17
C LEU A 329 28.14 11.93 -5.74
N ALA A 330 29.32 11.34 -5.51
CA ALA A 330 29.92 11.32 -4.19
C ALA A 330 30.25 12.74 -3.67
N PHE A 331 30.45 13.69 -4.58
CA PHE A 331 30.79 15.09 -4.27
C PHE A 331 29.61 16.05 -4.46
N ASN A 332 28.58 15.66 -5.21
CA ASN A 332 27.31 16.37 -5.25
C ASN A 332 26.56 16.27 -3.91
N PHE A 333 25.56 17.13 -3.73
CA PHE A 333 24.75 17.13 -2.51
C PHE A 333 23.85 15.88 -2.46
N VAL A 334 24.33 14.83 -1.78
CA VAL A 334 23.56 13.62 -1.47
C VAL A 334 22.89 13.81 -0.12
N ASN A 335 21.57 13.94 -0.12
CA ASN A 335 20.78 14.22 1.08
C ASN A 335 20.23 12.96 1.77
N TYR A 336 20.42 11.76 1.20
CA TYR A 336 20.09 10.46 1.78
C TYR A 336 20.77 9.32 1.00
N ALA A 337 20.78 8.09 1.55
CA ALA A 337 21.52 6.93 1.01
C ALA A 337 21.02 6.40 -0.35
N HIS A 338 19.92 6.94 -0.90
CA HIS A 338 19.19 6.34 -2.03
C HIS A 338 19.00 4.82 -1.91
N ASN A 339 18.82 4.35 -0.68
CA ASN A 339 18.60 2.96 -0.33
C ASN A 339 17.99 2.94 1.08
N ASP A 340 16.75 2.51 1.21
CA ASP A 340 16.02 2.48 2.48
C ASP A 340 16.77 1.67 3.56
N TYR A 341 17.45 0.59 3.16
CA TYR A 341 18.13 -0.33 4.07
C TYR A 341 19.42 0.27 4.61
N TYR A 342 20.24 0.86 3.75
CA TYR A 342 21.44 1.58 4.20
C TYR A 342 21.09 2.84 4.97
N GLN A 343 20.04 3.57 4.56
CA GLN A 343 19.57 4.72 5.31
C GLN A 343 19.25 4.34 6.77
N LEU A 344 18.48 3.27 6.97
CA LEU A 344 18.14 2.78 8.31
C LEU A 344 19.36 2.23 9.05
N ALA A 345 20.25 1.50 8.37
CA ALA A 345 21.47 0.99 9.00
C ALA A 345 22.39 2.12 9.47
N ILE A 346 22.53 3.19 8.69
CA ILE A 346 23.35 4.35 9.05
C ILE A 346 22.71 5.14 10.20
N GLU A 347 21.40 5.41 10.13
CA GLU A 347 20.74 6.31 11.09
C GLU A 347 20.28 5.61 12.37
N LEU A 348 19.92 4.32 12.30
CA LEU A 348 19.41 3.53 13.43
C LEU A 348 20.28 2.31 13.76
N GLY A 349 21.34 2.03 13.01
CA GLY A 349 22.20 0.85 13.21
C GLY A 349 21.55 -0.46 12.72
N TRP A 350 22.31 -1.55 12.81
CA TRP A 350 21.85 -2.89 12.45
C TRP A 350 20.63 -3.37 13.26
N PRO A 351 20.49 -3.10 14.56
CA PRO A 351 19.27 -3.41 15.31
C PRO A 351 18.03 -2.69 14.75
N GLY A 352 18.14 -1.41 14.38
CA GLY A 352 17.06 -0.66 13.76
C GLY A 352 16.64 -1.25 12.42
N LEU A 353 17.61 -1.57 11.56
CA LEU A 353 17.36 -2.27 10.30
C LEU A 353 16.74 -3.67 10.52
N GLY A 354 17.18 -4.41 11.54
CA GLY A 354 16.63 -5.73 11.88
C GLY A 354 15.16 -5.65 12.30
N LEU A 355 14.79 -4.67 13.13
CA LEU A 355 13.40 -4.41 13.52
C LEU A 355 12.53 -4.01 12.32
N TYR A 356 13.07 -3.17 11.43
CA TYR A 356 12.42 -2.81 10.17
C TYR A 356 12.17 -4.03 9.27
N ALA A 357 13.21 -4.84 9.02
CA ALA A 357 13.09 -6.05 8.22
C ALA A 357 12.08 -7.04 8.80
N LEU A 358 12.08 -7.21 10.13
CA LEU A 358 11.08 -8.04 10.81
C LEU A 358 9.66 -7.51 10.60
N LEU A 359 9.43 -6.19 10.66
CA LEU A 359 8.12 -5.60 10.34
C LEU A 359 7.68 -5.89 8.91
N LEU A 360 8.61 -5.85 7.95
CA LEU A 360 8.30 -6.17 6.55
C LEU A 360 7.86 -7.62 6.40
N VAL A 361 8.62 -8.55 6.99
CA VAL A 361 8.29 -9.99 7.02
C VAL A 361 6.94 -10.24 7.68
N LEU A 362 6.66 -9.60 8.82
CA LEU A 362 5.40 -9.75 9.53
C LEU A 362 4.21 -9.17 8.74
N THR A 363 4.43 -8.10 7.97
CA THR A 363 3.44 -7.53 7.06
C THR A 363 3.16 -8.48 5.89
N LEU A 364 4.21 -9.05 5.28
CA LEU A 364 4.08 -10.08 4.24
C LEU A 364 3.40 -11.37 4.75
N ALA A 365 3.68 -11.78 5.99
CA ALA A 365 3.04 -12.93 6.61
C ALA A 365 1.51 -12.75 6.79
N ALA A 366 0.99 -11.52 6.67
CA ALA A 366 -0.44 -11.25 6.66
C ALA A 366 -1.09 -11.47 5.27
N ALA A 367 -0.32 -11.68 4.20
CA ALA A 367 -0.80 -11.80 2.81
C ALA A 367 -1.98 -12.76 2.61
N PRO A 368 -1.99 -14.00 3.16
CA PRO A 368 -3.05 -14.98 2.88
C PRO A 368 -4.44 -14.58 3.42
N ARG A 369 -4.51 -13.54 4.24
CA ARG A 369 -5.73 -13.11 4.94
C ARG A 369 -6.23 -11.74 4.48
N GLN A 370 -5.73 -11.22 3.36
CA GLN A 370 -6.09 -9.87 2.92
C GLN A 370 -7.43 -9.82 2.18
N ASP A 371 -8.19 -8.77 2.48
CA ASP A 371 -9.31 -8.33 1.63
C ASP A 371 -8.76 -7.75 0.30
N PRO A 372 -9.60 -7.38 -0.67
CA PRO A 372 -9.07 -6.90 -1.95
C PRO A 372 -8.22 -5.64 -1.86
N LEU A 373 -8.58 -4.68 -1.00
CA LEU A 373 -7.77 -3.47 -0.81
C LEU A 373 -6.40 -3.80 -0.22
N GLY A 374 -6.35 -4.64 0.82
CA GLY A 374 -5.10 -5.06 1.45
C GLY A 374 -4.20 -5.86 0.50
N ALA A 375 -4.78 -6.70 -0.36
CA ALA A 375 -4.01 -7.45 -1.36
C ALA A 375 -3.38 -6.51 -2.41
N SER A 376 -4.13 -5.52 -2.90
CA SER A 376 -3.59 -4.52 -3.82
C SER A 376 -2.51 -3.66 -3.15
N LEU A 377 -2.75 -3.15 -1.94
CA LEU A 377 -1.74 -2.38 -1.21
C LEU A 377 -0.48 -3.19 -0.94
N LEU A 378 -0.60 -4.49 -0.65
CA LEU A 378 0.55 -5.36 -0.47
C LEU A 378 1.39 -5.52 -1.75
N ALA A 379 0.75 -5.53 -2.93
CA ALA A 379 1.47 -5.50 -4.21
C ALA A 379 2.27 -4.20 -4.37
N GLY A 380 1.70 -3.06 -3.97
CA GLY A 380 2.41 -1.77 -3.92
C GLY A 380 3.56 -1.77 -2.93
N LEU A 381 3.34 -2.26 -1.71
CA LEU A 381 4.38 -2.35 -0.67
C LEU A 381 5.57 -3.20 -1.11
N GLY A 382 5.31 -4.36 -1.70
CA GLY A 382 6.38 -5.22 -2.23
C GLY A 382 7.24 -4.49 -3.27
N ALA A 383 6.61 -3.73 -4.16
CA ALA A 383 7.30 -2.93 -5.16
C ALA A 383 8.04 -1.73 -4.56
N VAL A 384 7.48 -1.05 -3.55
CA VAL A 384 8.17 0.03 -2.82
C VAL A 384 9.40 -0.50 -2.11
N TRP A 385 9.33 -1.66 -1.44
CA TRP A 385 10.51 -2.25 -0.79
C TRP A 385 11.57 -2.67 -1.80
N LEU A 386 11.17 -3.21 -2.96
CA LEU A 386 12.12 -3.48 -4.04
C LEU A 386 12.77 -2.19 -4.57
N SER A 387 11.99 -1.12 -4.70
CA SER A 387 12.48 0.22 -5.04
C SER A 387 13.42 0.75 -3.96
N GLY A 388 13.20 0.37 -2.70
CA GLY A 388 14.04 0.66 -1.53
C GLY A 388 15.50 0.23 -1.66
N ILE A 389 15.84 -0.64 -2.61
CA ILE A 389 17.23 -0.97 -2.96
C ILE A 389 17.90 0.19 -3.69
N TRP A 390 17.14 0.92 -4.50
CA TRP A 390 17.63 1.95 -5.45
C TRP A 390 17.26 3.38 -5.06
N ASP A 391 16.33 3.53 -4.13
CA ASP A 391 15.88 4.81 -3.58
C ASP A 391 15.39 4.63 -2.13
N ALA A 392 15.05 5.71 -1.42
CA ALA A 392 14.66 5.67 0.00
C ALA A 392 13.20 6.12 0.25
N HIS A 393 12.26 5.55 -0.51
CA HIS A 393 10.85 5.95 -0.50
C HIS A 393 10.12 5.61 0.81
N ALA A 394 10.51 4.53 1.49
CA ALA A 394 9.85 4.07 2.70
C ALA A 394 10.36 4.74 3.98
N THR A 395 11.50 5.45 3.92
CA THR A 395 12.22 5.93 5.12
C THR A 395 12.57 7.43 5.09
N VAL A 396 12.76 8.03 3.91
CA VAL A 396 13.22 9.43 3.80
C VAL A 396 12.15 10.34 3.22
N VAL A 397 11.47 9.89 2.16
CA VAL A 397 10.50 10.70 1.43
C VAL A 397 9.19 10.80 2.22
N PRO A 398 8.87 11.92 2.90
CA PRO A 398 7.88 11.89 3.98
C PRO A 398 6.46 11.53 3.51
N GLY A 399 6.03 12.05 2.36
CA GLY A 399 4.73 11.72 1.77
C GLY A 399 4.58 10.24 1.41
N THR A 400 5.60 9.65 0.78
CA THR A 400 5.61 8.24 0.39
C THR A 400 5.79 7.33 1.61
N MET A 401 6.61 7.73 2.57
CA MET A 401 6.79 7.07 3.85
C MET A 401 5.46 6.98 4.62
N ALA A 402 4.70 8.07 4.70
CA ALA A 402 3.38 8.08 5.33
C ALA A 402 2.42 7.05 4.71
N TRP A 403 2.34 7.01 3.37
CA TRP A 403 1.52 6.02 2.66
C TRP A 403 1.99 4.59 2.89
N THR A 404 3.30 4.36 2.81
CA THR A 404 3.92 3.04 3.00
C THR A 404 3.55 2.47 4.36
N TRP A 405 3.76 3.23 5.42
CA TRP A 405 3.54 2.73 6.79
C TRP A 405 2.07 2.62 7.17
N VAL A 406 1.19 3.51 6.67
CA VAL A 406 -0.26 3.35 6.84
C VAL A 406 -0.75 2.10 6.09
N ALA A 407 -0.24 1.84 4.89
CA ALA A 407 -0.53 0.60 4.16
C ALA A 407 -0.02 -0.64 4.90
N CYS A 408 1.18 -0.60 5.50
CA CYS A 408 1.68 -1.67 6.38
C CYS A 408 0.72 -1.92 7.55
N GLY A 409 0.25 -0.87 8.22
CA GLY A 409 -0.72 -0.95 9.30
C GLY A 409 -2.04 -1.57 8.86
N LEU A 410 -2.59 -1.14 7.73
CA LEU A 410 -3.81 -1.68 7.13
C LEU A 410 -3.68 -3.16 6.75
N VAL A 411 -2.55 -3.56 6.14
CA VAL A 411 -2.28 -4.97 5.79
C VAL A 411 -2.10 -5.81 7.05
N ALA A 412 -1.40 -5.28 8.07
CA ALA A 412 -1.21 -5.94 9.36
C ALA A 412 -2.52 -6.05 10.17
N ALA A 413 -3.50 -5.18 9.90
CA ALA A 413 -4.87 -5.40 10.31
C ALA A 413 -5.41 -6.60 9.53
N ARG A 414 -5.23 -7.80 10.09
CA ARG A 414 -5.95 -8.98 9.60
C ARG A 414 -7.42 -8.58 9.56
N SER A 415 -8.00 -8.52 8.37
CA SER A 415 -9.46 -8.39 8.31
C SER A 415 -9.98 -9.57 9.13
N VAL A 416 -10.83 -9.28 10.11
CA VAL A 416 -11.71 -10.33 10.63
C VAL A 416 -12.41 -10.76 9.35
N ARG A 417 -12.06 -11.96 8.83
CA ARG A 417 -12.91 -12.60 7.85
C ARG A 417 -14.26 -12.52 8.54
N VAL A 418 -15.17 -11.74 7.99
CA VAL A 418 -16.59 -12.01 8.18
C VAL A 418 -16.62 -13.48 7.81
N GLU A 419 -16.67 -14.36 8.82
CA GLU A 419 -16.94 -15.77 8.61
C GLU A 419 -18.03 -15.73 7.59
N GLN A 420 -17.75 -16.20 6.37
CA GLN A 420 -18.75 -16.20 5.32
C GLN A 420 -19.97 -16.76 6.01
N PRO A 421 -21.06 -15.98 6.18
CA PRO A 421 -22.18 -16.40 7.00
C PRO A 421 -22.50 -17.77 6.46
N HIS A 422 -22.23 -18.79 7.30
CA HIS A 422 -21.98 -20.16 6.87
C HIS A 422 -22.85 -20.41 5.68
N ALA A 423 -22.21 -20.57 4.50
CA ALA A 423 -22.88 -20.75 3.21
C ALA A 423 -24.19 -21.43 3.52
N VAL A 424 -25.31 -20.66 3.51
CA VAL A 424 -26.58 -21.02 4.15
C VAL A 424 -26.67 -22.50 3.91
N THR A 425 -26.42 -23.29 4.97
CA THR A 425 -26.31 -24.74 4.81
C THR A 425 -27.63 -25.03 4.14
N GLU A 426 -27.58 -25.38 2.85
CA GLU A 426 -28.77 -25.66 2.05
C GLU A 426 -29.60 -26.50 3.00
N PRO A 427 -30.74 -25.98 3.52
CA PRO A 427 -31.30 -26.42 4.79
C PRO A 427 -31.34 -27.92 4.69
N ALA A 428 -30.43 -28.60 5.42
CA ALA A 428 -29.98 -29.94 5.07
C ALA A 428 -31.22 -30.69 4.70
N LEU A 429 -31.41 -30.98 3.39
CA LEU A 429 -32.66 -31.49 2.84
C LEU A 429 -33.08 -32.52 3.87
N ARG A 430 -34.10 -32.18 4.69
CA ARG A 430 -34.49 -33.08 5.77
C ARG A 430 -34.67 -34.38 5.01
N PRO A 431 -33.97 -35.47 5.38
CA PRO A 431 -34.27 -36.74 4.76
C PRO A 431 -35.78 -36.82 4.85
N VAL A 432 -36.42 -36.86 3.67
CA VAL A 432 -37.85 -37.07 3.60
C VAL A 432 -37.95 -38.41 4.31
N LEU A 433 -38.30 -38.36 5.59
CA LEU A 433 -38.67 -39.56 6.32
C LEU A 433 -39.72 -40.16 5.40
N PRO A 434 -39.55 -41.42 4.95
CA PRO A 434 -40.62 -42.08 4.24
C PRO A 434 -41.86 -41.80 5.08
N GLY A 435 -42.83 -41.13 4.48
CA GLY A 435 -44.11 -40.91 5.14
C GLY A 435 -44.57 -42.26 5.70
N PRO A 436 -45.36 -42.27 6.79
CA PRO A 436 -46.00 -43.51 7.20
C PRO A 436 -46.53 -44.19 5.95
N ALA A 437 -46.17 -45.47 5.77
CA ALA A 437 -46.59 -46.25 4.62
C ALA A 437 -48.07 -45.95 4.39
N PRO A 438 -48.49 -45.58 3.16
CA PRO A 438 -49.88 -45.28 2.90
C PRO A 438 -50.69 -46.43 3.47
N ASP A 439 -51.63 -46.11 4.37
CA ASP A 439 -52.56 -47.09 4.91
C ASP A 439 -53.04 -47.92 3.73
N VAL A 440 -52.78 -49.22 3.83
CA VAL A 440 -53.24 -50.20 2.87
C VAL A 440 -54.76 -50.10 2.91
N LEU A 441 -55.32 -49.33 1.97
CA LEU A 441 -56.74 -49.29 1.74
C LEU A 441 -57.18 -50.73 1.46
N PRO A 442 -58.23 -51.22 2.14
CA PRO A 442 -58.76 -52.54 1.87
C PRO A 442 -59.13 -52.68 0.39
N PRO A 443 -58.99 -53.88 -0.19
CA PRO A 443 -59.22 -54.10 -1.61
C PRO A 443 -60.61 -53.61 -2.01
N PRO A 444 -60.73 -52.89 -3.15
CA PRO A 444 -62.00 -52.38 -3.63
C PRO A 444 -62.95 -53.54 -3.91
N GLN A 445 -64.12 -53.50 -3.28
CA GLN A 445 -65.23 -54.39 -3.59
C GLN A 445 -65.67 -54.16 -5.03
N ALA A 446 -65.71 -55.24 -5.81
CA ALA A 446 -66.17 -55.24 -7.19
C ALA A 446 -67.67 -54.92 -7.24
N HIS A 447 -68.03 -53.73 -7.72
CA HIS A 447 -69.38 -53.46 -8.20
C HIS A 447 -69.32 -52.92 -9.63
N ALA A 448 -69.99 -53.68 -10.49
CA ALA A 448 -70.13 -53.48 -11.91
C ALA A 448 -70.73 -52.11 -12.25
N PHE A 449 -70.16 -51.43 -13.25
CA PHE A 449 -70.85 -50.32 -13.92
C PHE A 449 -70.79 -50.47 -15.43
N ARG A 450 -71.98 -50.49 -16.02
CA ARG A 450 -72.30 -50.61 -17.45
C ARG A 450 -71.88 -49.35 -18.22
N ALA A 451 -71.56 -49.58 -19.49
CA ALA A 451 -71.30 -48.57 -20.50
C ALA A 451 -72.51 -47.67 -20.81
N SER A 452 -72.24 -46.40 -21.13
CA SER A 452 -72.98 -45.67 -22.16
C SER A 452 -72.05 -44.66 -22.84
N ALA A 453 -72.00 -44.75 -24.16
CA ALA A 453 -71.27 -43.87 -25.06
C ALA A 453 -71.93 -42.49 -25.18
N ASP A 454 -71.15 -41.47 -25.50
CA ASP A 454 -71.60 -40.41 -26.41
C ASP A 454 -70.41 -39.84 -27.21
N PRO A 455 -70.41 -39.94 -28.55
CA PRO A 455 -69.37 -39.43 -29.42
C PRO A 455 -69.81 -38.11 -30.09
N SER A 456 -69.15 -36.99 -29.79
CA SER A 456 -69.12 -35.88 -30.76
C SER A 456 -68.03 -34.84 -30.49
N ARG A 457 -67.51 -34.31 -31.61
CA ARG A 457 -66.76 -33.04 -31.81
C ARG A 457 -65.24 -33.10 -31.98
N ALA A 458 -64.87 -33.54 -33.20
CA ALA A 458 -64.16 -32.79 -34.24
C ALA A 458 -63.16 -31.66 -33.88
N LEU A 459 -61.93 -31.87 -34.35
CA LEU A 459 -60.87 -30.92 -34.78
C LEU A 459 -61.41 -29.91 -35.84
N PRO A 460 -60.79 -28.73 -36.14
CA PRO A 460 -59.43 -28.65 -36.74
C PRO A 460 -58.60 -27.35 -36.60
N GLY A 461 -57.30 -27.46 -36.98
CA GLY A 461 -56.66 -26.51 -37.91
C GLY A 461 -55.43 -25.75 -37.42
N GLY A 462 -54.32 -25.86 -38.17
CA GLY A 462 -53.00 -25.21 -37.99
C GLY A 462 -52.98 -23.69 -38.27
N PRO A 463 -51.91 -23.04 -38.79
CA PRO A 463 -50.70 -23.57 -39.46
C PRO A 463 -49.34 -23.02 -38.91
N PRO A 464 -48.20 -23.48 -39.46
CA PRO A 464 -46.85 -23.02 -39.11
C PRO A 464 -46.29 -21.99 -40.10
N HIS A 465 -45.34 -21.15 -39.69
CA HIS A 465 -44.39 -20.51 -40.61
C HIS A 465 -43.04 -20.19 -39.95
N ALA A 466 -41.99 -20.61 -40.69
CA ALA A 466 -40.58 -20.19 -40.73
C ALA A 466 -39.68 -20.42 -39.51
#